data_AF-A0A7J2XBN6-F1
#
_entry.id   AF-A0A7J2XBN6-F1
#
_cell.length_a   1.000
_cell.length_b   1.000
_cell.length_c   1.000
_cell.angle_alpha   90.00
_cell.angle_beta   90.00
_cell.angle_gamma   90.00
#
_symmetry.space_group_name_H-M   'P 1'
#
loop_
_entity.id
_entity.type
_entity.pdbx_description
1 polymer ?
#
loop_
_entity_poly.entity_id
_entity_poly.type
_entity_poly.pdbx_seq_one_letter_code
_entity_poly.pdbx_strand_id
1 'polypeptide(L)'
;MYLRRCFRPMVSSLDLLTLEDLVECEIIKRINRFVVEVEMGSARILASINNTGRLEDFLVKGRTGYCIGKEGGKTRYKLVAVRDKEGGAILDTNLQMKAFERALKNEYIPWLSGYRISKRNPRVGGSRLDYLLDNEDKLYVEVKSAVLRVGNEASYPDCPTERGRRHIMELIDLTRKGERAMILFIAGLPGVRSFIPARWIDARIAELLKE
;
A
#
# COMPACT_ATOMS: atom_id res chain seq x y z
N MET A 1 1.70 -26.06 -33.29
CA MET A 1 2.70 -25.44 -32.38
C MET A 1 2.53 -23.92 -32.46
N TYR A 2 1.54 -23.38 -31.76
CA TYR A 2 1.17 -21.95 -31.80
C TYR A 2 1.74 -21.23 -30.58
N LEU A 3 2.89 -20.56 -30.76
CA LEU A 3 3.37 -19.53 -29.85
C LEU A 3 2.67 -18.21 -30.20
N ARG A 4 1.52 -17.93 -29.56
CA ARG A 4 0.97 -16.57 -29.54
C ARG A 4 1.78 -15.75 -28.54
N ARG A 5 2.79 -15.04 -29.05
CA ARG A 5 3.37 -13.86 -28.42
C ARG A 5 2.26 -12.82 -28.24
N CYS A 6 1.67 -12.75 -27.06
CA CYS A 6 1.00 -11.53 -26.60
C CYS A 6 2.08 -10.56 -26.08
N PHE A 7 2.87 -10.02 -27.00
CA PHE A 7 3.65 -8.81 -26.73
C PHE A 7 2.66 -7.64 -26.86
N ARG A 8 2.03 -7.24 -25.76
CA ARG A 8 1.32 -5.96 -25.72
C ARG A 8 2.37 -4.85 -25.68
N PRO A 9 2.30 -3.86 -26.59
CA PRO A 9 3.26 -2.78 -26.63
C PRO A 9 3.13 -1.90 -25.37
N MET A 10 4.29 -1.40 -24.93
CA MET A 10 4.54 -0.17 -24.15
C MET A 10 3.34 0.39 -23.38
N VAL A 11 3.33 0.20 -22.05
CA VAL A 11 2.41 0.90 -21.15
C VAL A 11 2.68 2.39 -21.28
N SER A 12 1.86 3.09 -22.07
CA SER A 12 1.60 4.51 -21.87
C SER A 12 1.28 4.69 -20.39
N SER A 13 1.97 5.60 -19.69
CA SER A 13 1.78 5.83 -18.25
C SER A 13 0.28 5.92 -17.93
N LEU A 14 -0.22 4.97 -17.13
CA LEU A 14 -1.60 5.00 -16.65
C LEU A 14 -1.67 5.95 -15.47
N ASP A 15 -2.28 7.11 -15.68
CA ASP A 15 -2.48 8.09 -14.61
C ASP A 15 -3.68 7.67 -13.75
N LEU A 16 -3.40 7.24 -12.51
CA LEU A 16 -4.43 6.86 -11.53
C LEU A 16 -4.85 8.05 -10.66
N LEU A 17 -3.88 8.83 -10.21
CA LEU A 17 -4.09 9.96 -9.30
C LEU A 17 -3.13 11.07 -9.67
N THR A 18 -3.63 12.30 -9.69
CA THR A 18 -2.81 13.51 -9.70
C THR A 18 -2.77 14.05 -8.28
N LEU A 19 -1.56 14.31 -7.78
CA LEU A 19 -1.36 14.96 -6.50
C LEU A 19 -0.91 16.39 -6.77
N GLU A 20 -1.76 17.33 -6.41
CA GLU A 20 -1.47 18.76 -6.49
C GLU A 20 -0.81 19.23 -5.19
N ASP A 21 -0.12 20.39 -5.25
CA ASP A 21 0.47 21.06 -4.08
C ASP A 21 1.42 20.20 -3.24
N LEU A 22 2.22 19.35 -3.91
CA LEU A 22 3.29 18.62 -3.24
C LEU A 22 4.40 19.59 -2.79
N VAL A 23 4.70 19.55 -1.50
CA VAL A 23 5.78 20.32 -0.88
C VAL A 23 6.95 19.38 -0.63
N GLU A 24 8.08 19.63 -1.29
CA GLU A 24 9.33 18.93 -1.04
C GLU A 24 9.86 19.25 0.37
N CYS A 25 10.41 18.24 1.05
CA CYS A 25 10.98 18.37 2.39
C CYS A 25 12.18 17.42 2.56
N GLU A 26 13.03 17.69 3.53
CA GLU A 26 14.08 16.76 3.95
C GLU A 26 13.66 16.02 5.22
N ILE A 27 13.74 14.69 5.24
CA ILE A 27 13.46 13.92 6.45
C ILE A 27 14.54 14.22 7.50
N ILE A 28 14.14 14.56 8.73
CA ILE A 28 15.07 14.71 9.86
C ILE A 28 15.08 13.43 10.69
N LYS A 29 13.92 13.05 11.23
CA LYS A 29 13.75 11.83 12.03
C LYS A 29 12.29 11.44 12.18
N ARG A 30 12.02 10.14 12.30
CA ARG A 30 10.71 9.67 12.77
C ARG A 30 10.57 9.94 14.26
N ILE A 31 9.51 10.65 14.66
CA ILE A 31 9.22 10.95 16.07
C ILE A 31 8.48 9.78 16.71
N ASN A 32 7.47 9.24 16.01
CA ASN A 32 6.74 8.05 16.43
C ASN A 32 6.04 7.41 15.21
N ARG A 33 5.20 6.39 15.44
CA ARG A 33 4.52 5.67 14.36
C ARG A 33 3.66 6.54 13.45
N PHE A 34 3.21 7.71 13.92
CA PHE A 34 2.30 8.62 13.21
C PHE A 34 2.89 9.98 12.86
N VAL A 35 4.12 10.29 13.29
CA VAL A 35 4.71 11.63 13.16
C VAL A 35 6.17 11.54 12.75
N VAL A 36 6.55 12.36 11.78
CA VAL A 36 7.92 12.59 11.33
C VAL A 36 8.24 14.08 11.41
N GLU A 37 9.46 14.38 11.81
CA GLU A 37 10.02 15.72 11.72
C GLU A 37 10.75 15.86 10.39
N VAL A 38 10.43 16.93 9.67
CA VAL A 38 10.99 17.24 8.36
C VAL A 38 11.44 18.70 8.31
N GLU A 39 12.37 19.00 7.42
CA GLU A 39 12.79 20.36 7.09
C GLU A 39 12.10 20.81 5.80
N MET A 40 11.46 21.99 5.83
CA MET A 40 10.86 22.64 4.66
C MET A 40 11.40 24.07 4.59
N GLY A 41 12.30 24.34 3.64
CA GLY A 41 13.07 25.58 3.64
C GLY A 41 13.95 25.68 4.88
N SER A 42 13.81 26.75 5.68
CA SER A 42 14.53 26.92 6.95
C SER A 42 13.76 26.45 8.20
N ALA A 43 12.54 25.92 8.02
CA ALA A 43 11.66 25.56 9.12
C ALA A 43 11.64 24.05 9.39
N ARG A 44 11.70 23.67 10.67
CA ARG A 44 11.40 22.30 11.12
C ARG A 44 9.91 22.14 11.36
N ILE A 45 9.31 21.16 10.71
CA ILE A 45 7.87 20.93 10.70
C ILE A 45 7.58 19.49 11.10
N LEU A 46 6.54 19.31 11.91
CA LEU A 46 5.98 17.99 12.18
C LEU A 46 4.93 17.66 11.12
N ALA A 47 5.15 16.56 10.39
CA ALA A 47 4.22 16.00 9.44
C ALA A 47 3.66 14.67 9.97
N SER A 48 2.38 14.40 9.69
CA SER A 48 1.79 13.10 10.01
C SER A 48 2.20 12.04 8.98
N ILE A 49 2.28 10.78 9.40
CA ILE A 49 2.44 9.62 8.52
C ILE A 49 1.21 8.73 8.68
N ASN A 50 0.67 8.28 7.55
CA ASN A 50 -0.43 7.32 7.50
C ASN A 50 0.06 5.95 7.01
N ASN A 51 0.93 5.34 7.82
CA ASN A 51 1.44 3.99 7.61
C ASN A 51 2.03 3.50 8.94
N THR A 52 1.59 2.33 9.40
CA THR A 52 1.99 1.79 10.71
C THR A 52 3.27 0.98 10.67
N GLY A 53 3.80 0.70 9.47
CA GLY A 53 5.09 0.04 9.28
C GLY A 53 6.25 0.86 9.85
N ARG A 54 7.41 0.22 9.97
CA ARG A 54 8.67 0.81 10.41
C ARG A 54 9.27 1.79 9.41
N LEU A 55 9.11 1.55 8.10
CA LEU A 55 9.59 2.43 7.02
C LEU A 55 11.04 2.90 7.21
N GLU A 56 11.88 2.05 7.83
CA GLU A 56 13.25 2.40 8.25
C GLU A 56 14.11 2.81 7.06
N ASP A 57 13.88 2.21 5.89
CA ASP A 57 14.59 2.58 4.65
C ASP A 57 14.22 3.98 4.16
N PHE A 58 13.00 4.47 4.41
CA PHE A 58 12.52 5.74 3.87
C PHE A 58 12.64 6.90 4.86
N LEU A 59 12.46 6.65 6.15
CA LEU A 59 12.46 7.68 7.18
C LEU A 59 13.88 7.93 7.74
N VAL A 60 14.84 8.04 6.82
CA VAL A 60 16.26 8.27 7.10
C VAL A 60 16.57 9.76 6.95
N LYS A 61 17.37 10.30 7.87
CA LYS A 61 17.81 11.69 7.83
C LYS A 61 18.45 12.04 6.48
N GLY A 62 18.08 13.17 5.89
CA GLY A 62 18.63 13.63 4.61
C GLY A 62 17.88 13.13 3.37
N ARG A 63 16.94 12.17 3.50
CA ARG A 63 16.15 11.74 2.34
C ARG A 63 15.12 12.80 1.96
N THR A 64 14.93 12.99 0.66
CA THR A 64 13.87 13.86 0.16
C THR A 64 12.50 13.21 0.31
N GLY A 65 11.61 13.86 1.05
CA GLY A 65 10.21 13.51 1.20
C GLY A 65 9.29 14.48 0.46
N TYR A 66 8.05 14.06 0.23
CA TYR A 66 7.00 14.88 -0.35
C TYR A 66 5.79 14.92 0.57
N CYS A 67 5.39 16.13 0.97
CA CYS A 67 4.26 16.38 1.83
C CYS A 67 3.09 17.00 1.08
N ILE A 68 1.87 16.80 1.59
CA ILE A 68 0.68 17.54 1.18
C ILE A 68 0.14 18.30 2.40
N GLY A 69 -0.36 19.51 2.19
CA GLY A 69 -1.09 20.27 3.20
C GLY A 69 -2.38 19.56 3.61
N LYS A 70 -2.77 19.67 4.88
CA LYS A 70 -4.06 19.15 5.33
C LYS A 70 -4.72 20.07 6.35
N GLU A 71 -6.03 20.10 6.31
CA GLU A 71 -6.85 20.75 7.33
C GLU A 71 -7.12 19.79 8.49
N GLY A 72 -7.10 20.33 9.71
CA GLY A 72 -7.42 19.59 10.93
C GLY A 72 -6.32 18.65 11.47
N GLY A 73 -6.47 18.30 12.75
CA GLY A 73 -5.52 17.51 13.51
C GLY A 73 -4.32 18.31 14.02
N LYS A 74 -3.34 17.61 14.63
CA LYS A 74 -2.19 18.23 15.31
C LYS A 74 -1.05 18.70 14.38
N THR A 75 -1.07 18.28 13.11
CA THR A 75 -0.04 18.62 12.10
C THR A 75 -0.70 19.28 10.90
N ARG A 76 -0.02 20.25 10.28
CA ARG A 76 -0.49 20.93 9.07
C ARG A 76 -0.14 20.19 7.77
N TYR A 77 0.82 19.28 7.85
CA TYR A 77 1.30 18.51 6.70
C TYR A 77 1.20 17.02 6.97
N LYS A 78 1.18 16.27 5.87
CA LYS A 78 1.26 14.81 5.85
C LYS A 78 2.33 14.38 4.86
N LEU A 79 3.30 13.58 5.31
CA LEU A 79 4.28 12.96 4.44
C LEU A 79 3.59 11.84 3.66
N VAL A 80 3.57 11.95 2.33
CA VAL A 80 2.87 11.01 1.46
C VAL A 80 3.79 10.13 0.64
N ALA A 81 4.99 10.60 0.32
CA ALA A 81 5.97 9.86 -0.45
C ALA A 81 7.41 10.23 -0.03
N VAL A 82 8.36 9.36 -0.35
CA VAL A 82 9.80 9.62 -0.22
C VAL A 82 10.47 9.27 -1.54
N ARG A 83 11.43 10.09 -1.98
CA ARG A 83 12.19 9.87 -3.21
C ARG A 83 12.89 8.51 -3.16
N ASP A 84 12.66 7.73 -4.21
CA ASP A 84 13.21 6.38 -4.36
C ASP A 84 13.47 6.09 -5.84
N LYS A 85 14.72 5.76 -6.19
CA LYS A 85 15.18 5.67 -7.60
C LYS A 85 14.77 6.94 -8.39
N GLU A 86 14.35 6.78 -9.64
CA GLU A 86 13.88 7.86 -10.54
C GLU A 86 12.47 8.39 -10.20
N GLY A 87 11.88 7.99 -9.05
CA GLY A 87 10.52 8.37 -8.68
C GLY A 87 10.31 8.51 -7.18
N GLY A 88 9.13 8.11 -6.71
CA GLY A 88 8.78 8.19 -5.29
C GLY A 88 8.14 6.91 -4.79
N ALA A 89 8.57 6.45 -3.61
CA ALA A 89 7.86 5.45 -2.84
C ALA A 89 6.63 6.10 -2.18
N ILE A 90 5.41 5.69 -2.56
CA ILE A 90 4.17 6.18 -1.97
C ILE A 90 3.97 5.50 -0.63
N LEU A 91 4.16 6.22 0.48
CA LEU A 91 4.08 5.66 1.83
C LEU A 91 2.67 5.73 2.42
N ASP A 92 1.88 6.73 2.03
CA ASP A 92 0.53 6.93 2.55
C ASP A 92 -0.43 5.83 2.08
N THR A 93 -0.92 5.03 3.01
CA THR A 93 -1.80 3.91 2.67
C THR A 93 -3.15 4.38 2.12
N ASN A 94 -3.66 5.55 2.51
CA ASN A 94 -4.91 6.07 1.94
C ASN A 94 -4.75 6.44 0.46
N LEU A 95 -3.59 6.95 0.03
CA LEU A 95 -3.29 7.18 -1.38
C LEU A 95 -3.17 5.86 -2.14
N GLN A 96 -2.52 4.86 -1.57
CA GLN A 96 -2.47 3.50 -2.15
C GLN A 96 -3.89 2.95 -2.35
N MET A 97 -4.75 3.07 -1.34
CA MET A 97 -6.16 2.67 -1.41
C MET A 97 -6.94 3.44 -2.49
N LYS A 98 -6.79 4.77 -2.55
CA LYS A 98 -7.42 5.58 -3.61
C LYS A 98 -6.95 5.17 -5.01
N ALA A 99 -5.68 4.80 -5.17
CA ALA A 99 -5.14 4.32 -6.44
C ALA A 99 -5.78 2.99 -6.84
N PHE A 100 -5.94 2.06 -5.89
CA PHE A 100 -6.69 0.82 -6.11
C PHE A 100 -8.14 1.08 -6.49
N GLU A 101 -8.84 1.96 -5.76
CA GLU A 101 -10.23 2.32 -6.06
C GLU A 101 -10.39 2.90 -7.48
N ARG A 102 -9.46 3.76 -7.92
CA ARG A 102 -9.45 4.28 -9.29
C ARG A 102 -9.17 3.19 -10.31
N ALA A 103 -8.17 2.36 -10.08
CA ALA A 103 -7.79 1.28 -10.99
C ALA A 103 -8.95 0.27 -11.15
N LEU A 104 -9.66 -0.04 -10.07
CA LEU A 104 -10.86 -0.88 -10.09
C LEU A 104 -11.98 -0.22 -10.88
N LYS A 105 -12.28 1.06 -10.60
CA LYS A 105 -13.35 1.82 -11.30
C LYS A 105 -13.11 1.93 -12.80
N ASN A 106 -11.85 2.13 -13.21
CA ASN A 106 -11.46 2.26 -14.60
C ASN A 106 -11.15 0.91 -15.29
N GLU A 107 -11.40 -0.21 -14.61
CA GLU A 107 -11.20 -1.57 -15.13
C GLU A 107 -9.76 -1.86 -15.58
N TYR A 108 -8.78 -1.22 -14.93
CA TYR A 108 -7.35 -1.42 -15.17
C TYR A 108 -6.79 -2.68 -14.50
N ILE A 109 -7.63 -3.40 -13.75
CA ILE A 109 -7.29 -4.67 -13.09
C ILE A 109 -8.13 -5.76 -13.76
N PRO A 110 -7.64 -6.43 -14.83
CA PRO A 110 -8.49 -7.29 -15.67
C PRO A 110 -9.17 -8.43 -14.91
N TRP A 111 -8.52 -9.01 -13.90
CA TRP A 111 -9.09 -10.08 -13.07
C TRP A 111 -10.13 -9.60 -12.06
N LEU A 112 -10.34 -8.29 -11.94
CA LEU A 112 -11.42 -7.67 -11.17
C LEU A 112 -12.43 -6.94 -12.07
N SER A 113 -12.43 -7.20 -13.37
CA SER A 113 -13.41 -6.60 -14.29
C SER A 113 -14.84 -6.91 -13.84
N GLY A 114 -15.73 -5.92 -13.92
CA GLY A 114 -17.12 -6.02 -13.44
C GLY A 114 -17.31 -5.81 -11.93
N TYR A 115 -16.31 -6.07 -11.09
CA TYR A 115 -16.44 -5.82 -9.65
C TYR A 115 -16.56 -4.33 -9.31
N ARG A 116 -17.38 -4.04 -8.30
CA ARG A 116 -17.54 -2.71 -7.70
C ARG A 116 -17.43 -2.79 -6.18
N ILE A 117 -17.02 -1.71 -5.53
CA ILE A 117 -16.96 -1.65 -4.06
C ILE A 117 -18.39 -1.53 -3.54
N SER A 118 -18.93 -2.59 -2.94
CA SER A 118 -20.24 -2.57 -2.28
C SER A 118 -20.16 -2.06 -0.86
N LYS A 119 -19.06 -2.35 -0.15
CA LYS A 119 -18.85 -1.91 1.23
C LYS A 119 -17.38 -1.66 1.54
N ARG A 120 -17.08 -0.59 2.28
CA ARG A 120 -15.78 -0.37 2.93
C ARG A 120 -15.84 -0.84 4.37
N ASN A 121 -14.74 -1.36 4.89
CA ASN A 121 -14.61 -1.81 6.28
C ASN A 121 -15.64 -2.88 6.70
N PRO A 122 -15.98 -3.91 5.89
CA PRO A 122 -16.87 -4.99 6.33
C PRO A 122 -16.31 -5.70 7.56
N ARG A 123 -17.18 -5.99 8.53
CA ARG A 123 -16.83 -6.80 9.69
C ARG A 123 -16.74 -8.27 9.28
N VAL A 124 -15.63 -8.92 9.60
CA VAL A 124 -15.37 -10.35 9.36
C VAL A 124 -14.73 -10.90 10.62
N GLY A 125 -15.39 -11.90 11.23
CA GLY A 125 -14.99 -12.44 12.53
C GLY A 125 -14.75 -11.36 13.58
N GLY A 126 -13.53 -11.34 14.12
CA GLY A 126 -13.08 -10.38 15.12
C GLY A 126 -12.48 -9.08 14.54
N SER A 127 -12.50 -8.92 13.22
CA SER A 127 -11.73 -7.91 12.49
C SER A 127 -12.61 -7.08 11.54
N ARG A 128 -11.97 -6.12 10.85
CA ARG A 128 -12.54 -5.43 9.68
C ARG A 128 -11.53 -5.54 8.54
N LEU A 129 -12.00 -6.06 7.41
CA LEU A 129 -11.25 -6.05 6.17
C LEU A 129 -11.48 -4.73 5.43
N ASP A 130 -10.68 -4.40 4.44
CA ASP A 130 -10.78 -3.10 3.77
C ASP A 130 -12.02 -2.96 2.87
N TYR A 131 -12.32 -3.97 2.05
CA TYR A 131 -13.41 -3.92 1.08
C TYR A 131 -14.22 -5.21 1.01
N LEU A 132 -15.50 -5.04 0.72
CA LEU A 132 -16.33 -6.04 0.05
C LEU A 132 -16.55 -5.53 -1.37
N LEU A 133 -16.12 -6.31 -2.35
CA LEU A 133 -16.46 -6.10 -3.74
C LEU A 133 -17.65 -6.97 -4.10
N ASP A 134 -18.42 -6.52 -5.08
CA ASP A 134 -19.63 -7.20 -5.55
C ASP A 134 -19.68 -7.20 -7.08
N ASN A 135 -20.09 -8.34 -7.63
CA ASN A 135 -20.42 -8.59 -9.03
C ASN A 135 -21.50 -9.68 -9.09
N GLU A 136 -21.31 -10.76 -9.85
CA GLU A 136 -22.14 -11.98 -9.76
C GLU A 136 -21.98 -12.68 -8.41
N ASP A 137 -20.84 -12.49 -7.76
CA ASP A 137 -20.48 -13.01 -6.45
C ASP A 137 -19.75 -11.95 -5.60
N LYS A 138 -19.71 -12.20 -4.29
CA LYS A 138 -19.02 -11.34 -3.32
C LYS A 138 -17.54 -11.69 -3.23
N LEU A 139 -16.70 -10.67 -3.11
CA LEU A 139 -15.26 -10.82 -2.90
C LEU A 139 -14.79 -9.94 -1.75
N TYR A 140 -14.34 -10.57 -0.66
CA TYR A 140 -13.72 -9.89 0.47
C TYR A 140 -12.27 -9.54 0.13
N VAL A 141 -11.86 -8.30 0.38
CA VAL A 141 -10.52 -7.82 0.02
C VAL A 141 -9.86 -7.13 1.20
N GLU A 142 -8.63 -7.56 1.50
CA GLU A 142 -7.71 -6.87 2.39
C GLU A 142 -6.55 -6.31 1.58
N VAL A 143 -6.20 -5.05 1.80
CA VAL A 143 -5.07 -4.40 1.14
C VAL A 143 -3.91 -4.23 2.09
N LYS A 144 -2.70 -4.55 1.63
CA LYS A 144 -1.45 -4.39 2.37
C LYS A 144 -0.47 -3.52 1.60
N SER A 145 0.17 -2.61 2.32
CA SER A 145 1.28 -1.83 1.79
C SER A 145 2.54 -2.68 1.70
N ALA A 146 3.07 -2.89 0.49
CA ALA A 146 4.28 -3.69 0.25
C ALA A 146 5.45 -2.77 -0.17
N VAL A 147 5.78 -1.81 0.71
CA VAL A 147 6.82 -0.80 0.42
C VAL A 147 8.20 -1.18 0.95
N LEU A 148 8.38 -2.33 1.59
CA LEU A 148 9.72 -2.83 1.91
C LEU A 148 10.43 -3.28 0.63
N ARG A 149 11.61 -2.74 0.34
CA ARG A 149 12.39 -3.09 -0.84
C ARG A 149 13.45 -4.13 -0.49
N VAL A 150 13.52 -5.20 -1.27
CA VAL A 150 14.64 -6.14 -1.27
C VAL A 150 15.11 -6.25 -2.71
N GLY A 151 16.27 -5.69 -3.06
CA GLY A 151 16.72 -5.66 -4.45
C GLY A 151 15.70 -5.00 -5.40
N ASN A 152 15.14 -5.79 -6.31
CA ASN A 152 14.11 -5.37 -7.27
C ASN A 152 12.72 -5.88 -6.90
N GLU A 153 12.53 -6.32 -5.67
CA GLU A 153 11.32 -6.91 -5.14
C GLU A 153 10.66 -5.98 -4.11
N ALA A 154 9.33 -5.94 -4.15
CA ALA A 154 8.49 -5.39 -3.09
C ALA A 154 8.23 -6.47 -2.03
N SER A 155 8.10 -6.10 -0.78
CA SER A 155 7.93 -7.05 0.33
C SER A 155 6.96 -6.57 1.40
N TYR A 156 6.39 -7.53 2.10
CA TYR A 156 5.53 -7.32 3.28
C TYR A 156 5.72 -8.48 4.28
N PRO A 157 5.69 -8.22 5.61
CA PRO A 157 5.60 -6.92 6.25
C PRO A 157 6.99 -6.28 6.47
N ASP A 158 7.04 -5.02 6.89
CA ASP A 158 8.28 -4.34 7.30
C ASP A 158 8.55 -4.41 8.82
N CYS A 159 7.63 -5.00 9.58
CA CYS A 159 7.79 -5.42 10.97
C CYS A 159 6.85 -6.58 11.31
N PRO A 160 7.13 -7.38 12.37
CA PRO A 160 6.18 -8.38 12.85
C PRO A 160 4.80 -7.77 13.13
N THR A 161 3.71 -8.46 12.75
CA THR A 161 2.35 -7.87 12.83
C THR A 161 1.24 -8.87 13.15
N GLU A 162 0.80 -8.88 14.41
CA GLU A 162 -0.37 -9.65 14.86
C GLU A 162 -1.67 -9.26 14.15
N ARG A 163 -1.82 -7.97 13.82
CA ARG A 163 -2.98 -7.50 13.05
C ARG A 163 -2.96 -8.08 11.63
N GLY A 164 -1.79 -8.10 10.97
CA GLY A 164 -1.65 -8.70 9.66
C GLY A 164 -1.97 -10.20 9.67
N ARG A 165 -1.42 -10.94 10.65
CA ARG A 165 -1.66 -12.39 10.81
C ARG A 165 -3.15 -12.68 10.97
N ARG A 166 -3.81 -11.93 11.86
CA ARG A 166 -5.26 -12.06 12.07
C ARG A 166 -6.07 -11.78 10.82
N HIS A 167 -5.77 -10.74 10.06
CA HIS A 167 -6.50 -10.45 8.83
C HIS A 167 -6.33 -11.57 7.78
N ILE A 168 -5.15 -12.18 7.67
CA ILE A 168 -4.94 -13.32 6.75
C ILE A 168 -5.72 -14.55 7.23
N MET A 169 -5.73 -14.84 8.54
CA MET A 169 -6.55 -15.93 9.09
C MET A 169 -8.05 -15.73 8.81
N GLU A 170 -8.56 -14.50 8.93
CA GLU A 170 -9.96 -14.19 8.58
C GLU A 170 -10.24 -14.41 7.08
N LEU A 171 -9.28 -14.14 6.19
CA LEU A 171 -9.41 -14.45 4.76
C LEU A 171 -9.41 -15.97 4.51
N ILE A 172 -8.53 -16.74 5.16
CA ILE A 172 -8.52 -18.21 5.07
C ILE A 172 -9.84 -18.79 5.59
N ASP A 173 -10.38 -18.25 6.69
CA ASP A 173 -11.64 -18.73 7.23
C ASP A 173 -12.84 -18.38 6.34
N LEU A 174 -12.76 -17.30 5.55
CA LEU A 174 -13.75 -17.00 4.51
C LEU A 174 -13.69 -18.04 3.37
N THR A 175 -12.49 -18.36 2.87
CA THR A 175 -12.36 -19.36 1.80
C THR A 175 -12.84 -20.74 2.23
N ARG A 176 -12.58 -21.14 3.48
CA ARG A 176 -13.11 -22.38 4.08
C ARG A 176 -14.63 -22.43 4.17
N LYS A 177 -15.30 -21.27 4.26
CA LYS A 177 -16.76 -21.15 4.28
C LYS A 177 -17.38 -21.08 2.89
N GLY A 178 -16.57 -21.18 1.83
CA GLY A 178 -17.03 -21.07 0.44
C GLY A 178 -17.15 -19.63 -0.06
N GLU A 179 -16.73 -18.64 0.72
CA GLU A 179 -16.70 -17.23 0.31
C GLU A 179 -15.42 -16.92 -0.47
N ARG A 180 -15.46 -15.94 -1.38
CA ARG A 180 -14.24 -15.49 -2.05
C ARG A 180 -13.53 -14.44 -1.23
N ALA A 181 -12.22 -14.60 -1.11
CA ALA A 181 -11.33 -13.69 -0.40
C ALA A 181 -10.08 -13.40 -1.23
N MET A 182 -9.54 -12.20 -1.09
CA MET A 182 -8.32 -11.74 -1.74
C MET A 182 -7.51 -10.89 -0.77
N ILE A 183 -6.21 -11.13 -0.75
CA ILE A 183 -5.23 -10.17 -0.21
C ILE A 183 -4.55 -9.46 -1.38
N LEU A 184 -4.52 -8.14 -1.35
CA LEU A 184 -3.93 -7.29 -2.38
C LEU A 184 -2.70 -6.57 -1.80
N PHE A 185 -1.53 -6.82 -2.37
CA PHE A 185 -0.32 -6.10 -2.02
C PHE A 185 -0.11 -4.92 -2.97
N ILE A 186 -0.10 -3.70 -2.44
CA ILE A 186 0.23 -2.50 -3.21
C ILE A 186 1.72 -2.23 -3.06
N ALA A 187 2.46 -2.54 -4.11
CA ALA A 187 3.85 -2.17 -4.25
C ALA A 187 3.96 -0.70 -4.67
N GLY A 188 3.80 0.22 -3.72
CA GLY A 188 3.95 1.67 -3.91
C GLY A 188 5.41 2.09 -4.13
N LEU A 189 6.17 1.35 -4.94
CA LEU A 189 7.60 1.47 -5.16
C LEU A 189 7.91 1.53 -6.66
N PRO A 190 8.77 2.45 -7.12
CA PRO A 190 9.21 2.46 -8.52
C PRO A 190 10.18 1.30 -8.81
N GLY A 191 10.10 0.75 -10.03
CA GLY A 191 11.09 -0.21 -10.55
C GLY A 191 11.20 -1.52 -9.78
N VAL A 192 10.14 -1.95 -9.07
CA VAL A 192 10.01 -3.33 -8.58
C VAL A 192 9.40 -4.21 -9.66
N ARG A 193 9.75 -5.50 -9.67
CA ARG A 193 9.33 -6.46 -10.71
C ARG A 193 8.54 -7.64 -10.17
N SER A 194 8.60 -7.87 -8.87
CA SER A 194 7.91 -8.97 -8.21
C SER A 194 7.68 -8.64 -6.72
N PHE A 195 6.91 -9.50 -6.07
CA PHE A 195 6.62 -9.45 -4.65
C PHE A 195 7.17 -10.70 -3.96
N ILE A 196 7.75 -10.54 -2.78
CA ILE A 196 8.13 -11.66 -1.90
C ILE A 196 7.60 -11.40 -0.47
N PRO A 197 7.08 -12.42 0.24
CA PRO A 197 6.80 -12.28 1.67
C PRO A 197 8.11 -12.13 2.44
N ALA A 198 8.18 -11.16 3.35
CA ALA A 198 9.35 -10.92 4.19
C ALA A 198 9.44 -11.96 5.32
N ARG A 199 9.74 -13.22 4.97
CA ARG A 199 9.81 -14.34 5.91
C ARG A 199 10.80 -14.10 7.05
N TRP A 200 11.89 -13.37 6.78
CA TRP A 200 12.91 -13.02 7.77
C TRP A 200 12.42 -11.98 8.80
N ILE A 201 11.31 -11.29 8.53
CA ILE A 201 10.68 -10.34 9.45
C ILE A 201 9.51 -11.00 10.18
N ASP A 202 8.63 -11.69 9.45
CA ASP A 202 7.47 -12.36 10.01
C ASP A 202 7.23 -13.71 9.32
N ALA A 203 7.85 -14.76 9.85
CA ALA A 203 7.73 -16.11 9.31
C ALA A 203 6.28 -16.61 9.30
N ARG A 204 5.48 -16.22 10.30
CA ARG A 204 4.08 -16.65 10.41
C ARG A 204 3.21 -16.04 9.31
N ILE A 205 3.44 -14.79 8.92
CA ILE A 205 2.78 -14.22 7.73
C ILE A 205 3.11 -15.04 6.48
N ALA A 206 4.38 -15.39 6.29
CA ALA A 206 4.81 -16.15 5.10
C ALA A 206 4.22 -17.57 5.06
N GLU A 207 3.99 -18.20 6.22
CA GLU A 207 3.27 -19.47 6.33
C GLU A 207 1.79 -19.30 6.00
N LEU A 208 1.12 -18.32 6.62
CA LEU A 208 -0.30 -18.05 6.40
C LEU A 208 -0.62 -17.69 4.94
N LEU A 209 0.28 -17.04 4.22
CA LEU A 209 0.09 -16.73 2.80
C LEU A 209 0.16 -17.95 1.87
N LYS A 210 0.67 -19.09 2.36
CA LYS A 210 0.75 -20.35 1.58
C LYS A 210 -0.43 -21.29 1.85
N GLU A 211 -1.14 -21.08 2.95
CA GLU A 211 -2.30 -21.87 3.39
C GLU A 211 -3.55 -21.49 2.58
#